data_AF-A0A839TA72-F1
#
_entry.id   AF-A0A839TA72-F1
#
_cell.length_a   1.000
_cell.length_b   1.000
_cell.length_c   1.000
_cell.angle_alpha   90.00
_cell.angle_beta   90.00
_cell.angle_gamma   90.00
#
_symmetry.space_group_name_H-M   'P 1'
#
loop_
_entity.id
_entity.type
_entity.pdbx_description
1 polymer ?
#
loop_
_entity_poly.entity_id
_entity_poly.type
_entity_poly.pdbx_seq_one_letter_code
_entity_poly.pdbx_strand_id
1 'polypeptide(L)'
;MVILATKFIRQFKSREPKPNKLTKKSLRGGFMILAASTLFACNQADIKANANVDTSIDNVENVNQSSTINAKALHSDLLKNVSATVYKDVNCGCCKDWIEHVQNYGLTATSQHPKDLSLFKDRYGVPTEMRSCHTAVTTDGYVFEGHVPAKYVAQFLANPPAQAIGLAVPGMPMGSPGMEYQGQFAPYQIMQINKDGTNQVYADIESADQQL
;
A
#
# COMPACT_ATOMS: atom_id res chain seq x y z
N MET A 1 45.45 31.07 -21.45
CA MET A 1 46.00 29.73 -21.73
C MET A 1 46.47 29.15 -20.40
N VAL A 2 45.88 28.02 -20.00
CA VAL A 2 46.21 27.14 -18.84
C VAL A 2 45.87 27.66 -17.43
N ILE A 3 44.79 27.11 -16.84
CA ILE A 3 44.64 26.97 -15.38
C ILE A 3 44.40 25.47 -15.13
N LEU A 4 45.35 24.81 -14.46
CA LEU A 4 45.30 23.39 -14.09
C LEU A 4 44.28 23.17 -12.97
N ALA A 5 43.31 22.27 -13.21
CA ALA A 5 42.41 21.75 -12.20
C ALA A 5 43.08 20.60 -11.42
N THR A 6 43.20 20.76 -10.10
CA THR A 6 43.76 19.74 -9.20
C THR A 6 42.67 18.74 -8.80
N LYS A 7 42.91 17.47 -9.11
CA LYS A 7 42.06 16.30 -8.81
C LYS A 7 42.19 15.93 -7.33
N PHE A 8 41.13 16.03 -6.55
CA PHE A 8 41.07 15.51 -5.18
C PHE A 8 40.37 14.14 -5.20
N ILE A 9 41.13 13.05 -5.17
CA ILE A 9 40.62 11.68 -5.06
C ILE A 9 40.63 11.31 -3.57
N ARG A 10 39.45 11.28 -2.93
CA ARG A 10 39.29 10.70 -1.59
C ARG A 10 39.10 9.19 -1.72
N GLN A 11 40.04 8.40 -1.20
CA GLN A 11 39.86 6.97 -0.98
C GLN A 11 38.79 6.71 0.09
N PHE A 12 37.75 5.96 -0.26
CA PHE A 12 36.85 5.32 0.70
C PHE A 12 37.40 3.94 1.04
N LYS A 13 37.82 3.77 2.30
CA LYS A 13 38.25 2.50 2.88
C LYS A 13 37.03 1.78 3.42
N SER A 14 36.60 0.72 2.73
CA SER A 14 35.50 -0.16 3.12
C SER A 14 35.79 -0.81 4.49
N ARG A 15 34.83 -0.74 5.42
CA ARG A 15 34.88 -1.49 6.69
C ARG A 15 33.98 -2.71 6.57
N GLU A 16 34.58 -3.89 6.66
CA GLU A 16 33.91 -5.19 6.75
C GLU A 16 33.14 -5.32 8.08
N PRO A 17 31.89 -5.82 8.10
CA PRO A 17 31.16 -6.11 9.33
C PRO A 17 31.62 -7.44 9.97
N LYS A 18 31.77 -7.44 11.30
CA LYS A 18 32.14 -8.64 12.08
C LYS A 18 30.93 -9.60 12.24
N PRO A 19 31.15 -10.93 12.24
CA PRO A 19 30.08 -11.91 12.42
C PRO A 19 29.56 -11.93 13.87
N ASN A 20 28.23 -11.93 14.00
CA ASN A 20 27.53 -11.99 15.28
C ASN A 20 27.42 -13.45 15.76
N LYS A 21 27.84 -13.72 17.01
CA LYS A 21 27.78 -15.05 17.61
C LYS A 21 26.38 -15.31 18.18
N LEU A 22 25.60 -16.16 17.51
CA LEU A 22 24.35 -16.70 18.06
C LEU A 22 24.66 -17.61 19.26
N THR A 23 24.11 -17.26 20.42
CA THR A 23 24.08 -18.14 21.60
C THR A 23 22.76 -18.89 21.62
N LYS A 24 22.83 -20.23 21.50
CA LYS A 24 21.68 -21.13 21.69
C LYS A 24 21.41 -21.28 23.19
N LYS A 25 20.25 -20.82 23.66
CA LYS A 25 19.71 -21.26 24.95
C LYS A 25 18.65 -22.33 24.73
N SER A 26 18.99 -23.53 25.18
CA SER A 26 18.10 -24.66 25.38
C SER A 26 17.27 -24.41 26.65
N LEU A 27 15.96 -24.64 26.58
CA LEU A 27 15.18 -24.93 27.77
C LEU A 27 14.13 -26.02 27.46
N ARG A 28 14.16 -27.05 28.31
CA ARG A 28 13.36 -28.28 28.29
C ARG A 28 12.16 -28.14 29.23
N GLY A 29 11.09 -28.88 28.90
CA GLY A 29 10.06 -29.39 29.83
C GLY A 29 8.84 -28.47 29.96
N GLY A 30 7.60 -28.95 30.04
CA GLY A 30 7.05 -30.30 30.14
C GLY A 30 5.50 -30.23 30.19
N PHE A 31 4.88 -31.39 29.98
CA PHE A 31 3.45 -31.76 30.10
C PHE A 31 2.54 -30.93 31.04
N MET A 32 1.29 -30.67 30.63
CA MET A 32 0.10 -31.40 31.13
C MET A 32 -1.21 -30.95 30.48
N ILE A 33 -2.16 -31.89 30.51
CA ILE A 33 -3.49 -31.98 29.91
C ILE A 33 -4.52 -31.17 30.70
N LEU A 34 -5.54 -30.58 30.04
CA LEU A 34 -6.93 -30.68 30.47
C LEU A 34 -7.91 -30.16 29.40
N ALA A 35 -8.78 -31.09 28.98
CA ALA A 35 -9.95 -30.86 28.16
C ALA A 35 -11.04 -30.14 28.96
N ALA A 36 -11.83 -29.29 28.29
CA ALA A 36 -13.20 -29.01 28.68
C ALA A 36 -14.00 -28.56 27.45
N SER A 37 -14.82 -29.49 26.97
CA SER A 37 -15.86 -29.29 25.99
C SER A 37 -17.01 -28.50 26.63
N THR A 38 -17.40 -27.36 26.04
CA THR A 38 -18.76 -26.83 26.22
C THR A 38 -19.33 -26.44 24.87
N LEU A 39 -20.26 -27.29 24.42
CA LEU A 39 -21.21 -27.04 23.36
C LEU A 39 -22.08 -25.84 23.76
N PHE A 40 -22.16 -24.81 22.92
CA PHE A 40 -23.30 -23.90 22.95
C PHE A 40 -24.13 -24.15 21.69
N ALA A 41 -25.34 -24.63 21.97
CA ALA A 41 -26.35 -25.00 21.00
C ALA A 41 -26.92 -23.76 20.29
N CYS A 42 -27.34 -23.99 19.04
CA CYS A 42 -28.08 -23.09 18.19
C CYS A 42 -29.38 -22.61 18.86
N ASN A 43 -29.77 -21.36 18.60
CA ASN A 43 -31.17 -20.98 18.64
C ASN A 43 -31.55 -20.37 17.29
N GLN A 44 -32.41 -21.09 16.57
CA GLN A 44 -33.03 -20.69 15.33
C GLN A 44 -34.49 -20.41 15.63
N ALA A 45 -34.93 -19.20 15.30
CA ALA A 45 -36.36 -18.90 15.14
C ALA A 45 -36.57 -18.50 13.69
N ASP A 46 -36.98 -19.48 12.89
CA ASP A 46 -37.68 -19.28 11.64
C ASP A 46 -39.08 -18.73 11.95
N ILE A 47 -39.48 -17.64 11.29
CA ILE A 47 -40.88 -17.33 11.03
C ILE A 47 -41.03 -17.10 9.53
N LYS A 48 -41.69 -18.07 8.88
CA LYS A 48 -42.31 -17.94 7.57
C LYS A 48 -43.79 -17.56 7.75
N ALA A 49 -44.27 -16.56 7.00
CA ALA A 49 -45.60 -16.43 6.37
C ALA A 49 -45.75 -14.96 5.92
N ASN A 50 -45.68 -14.61 4.63
CA ASN A 50 -46.68 -14.74 3.56
C ASN A 50 -48.04 -14.06 3.87
N ALA A 51 -48.33 -12.92 3.24
CA ALA A 51 -49.49 -12.69 2.37
C ALA A 51 -49.65 -11.21 1.95
N ASN A 52 -49.96 -11.01 0.66
CA ASN A 52 -50.35 -9.79 -0.02
C ASN A 52 -51.48 -9.00 0.67
N VAL A 53 -51.40 -7.66 0.68
CA VAL A 53 -52.57 -6.76 0.51
C VAL A 53 -52.15 -5.47 -0.23
N ASP A 54 -53.11 -5.03 -1.03
CA ASP A 54 -53.24 -4.03 -2.08
C ASP A 54 -52.95 -2.54 -1.74
N THR A 55 -52.51 -1.85 -2.79
CA THR A 55 -52.49 -0.41 -3.14
C THR A 55 -53.27 0.59 -2.27
N SER A 56 -52.61 1.66 -1.79
CA SER A 56 -52.85 3.07 -2.16
C SER A 56 -52.18 4.06 -1.19
N ILE A 57 -51.30 4.88 -1.79
CA ILE A 57 -50.85 6.25 -1.47
C ILE A 57 -51.28 6.84 -0.12
N ASP A 58 -50.29 7.19 0.72
CA ASP A 58 -50.16 8.53 1.31
C ASP A 58 -48.74 8.76 1.90
N ASN A 59 -48.22 9.96 1.67
CA ASN A 59 -46.89 10.45 2.02
C ASN A 59 -46.60 10.41 3.53
N VAL A 60 -45.49 9.77 3.96
CA VAL A 60 -44.58 10.25 5.02
C VAL A 60 -43.20 9.55 4.87
N GLU A 61 -42.15 10.37 4.68
CA GLU A 61 -40.72 10.20 5.00
C GLU A 61 -39.97 8.88 4.73
N ASN A 62 -38.93 8.95 3.89
CA ASN A 62 -37.60 8.52 4.36
C ASN A 62 -36.45 9.15 3.57
N VAL A 63 -35.85 10.18 4.16
CA VAL A 63 -34.55 10.74 3.82
C VAL A 63 -33.48 9.71 4.17
N ASN A 64 -33.04 8.87 3.22
CA ASN A 64 -31.87 8.01 3.43
C ASN A 64 -31.18 7.57 2.12
N GLN A 65 -31.00 8.51 1.19
CA GLN A 65 -30.15 8.33 -0.01
C GLN A 65 -29.04 9.40 -0.12
N SER A 66 -28.70 10.09 0.98
CA SER A 66 -27.67 11.15 0.97
C SER A 66 -26.30 10.69 1.46
N SER A 67 -26.22 9.57 2.20
CA SER A 67 -24.97 9.10 2.81
C SER A 67 -24.04 8.35 1.84
N THR A 68 -24.55 7.75 0.76
CA THR A 68 -23.71 7.00 -0.20
C THR A 68 -23.18 7.86 -1.35
N ILE A 69 -23.91 8.92 -1.74
CA ILE A 69 -23.47 9.83 -2.82
C ILE A 69 -22.33 10.74 -2.33
N ASN A 70 -22.34 11.13 -1.05
CA ASN A 70 -21.28 11.95 -0.47
C ASN A 70 -19.99 11.17 -0.17
N ALA A 71 -20.07 9.89 0.20
CA ALA A 71 -18.87 9.09 0.47
C ALA A 71 -18.03 8.87 -0.81
N LYS A 72 -18.67 8.56 -1.95
CA LYS A 72 -17.93 8.36 -3.21
C LYS A 72 -17.32 9.67 -3.75
N ALA A 73 -18.03 10.79 -3.61
CA ALA A 73 -17.52 12.11 -4.00
C ALA A 73 -16.38 12.61 -3.08
N LEU A 74 -16.39 12.24 -1.79
CA LEU A 74 -15.32 12.59 -0.85
C LEU A 74 -13.99 11.90 -1.20
N HIS A 75 -14.03 10.66 -1.71
CA HIS A 75 -12.81 9.90 -2.03
C HIS A 75 -12.18 10.30 -3.38
N SER A 76 -12.96 10.79 -4.35
CA SER A 76 -12.44 11.13 -5.68
C SER A 76 -11.51 12.34 -5.71
N ASP A 77 -11.51 13.19 -4.68
CA ASP A 77 -10.70 14.41 -4.61
C ASP A 77 -9.46 14.28 -3.69
N LEU A 78 -9.19 13.10 -3.12
CA LEU A 78 -8.11 12.91 -2.12
C LEU A 78 -6.72 13.30 -2.62
N LEU A 79 -6.45 13.07 -3.90
CA LEU A 79 -5.16 13.35 -4.55
C LEU A 79 -5.26 14.44 -5.61
N LYS A 80 -6.32 15.25 -5.56
CA LYS A 80 -6.50 16.37 -6.48
C LYS A 80 -5.31 17.32 -6.43
N ASN A 81 -4.87 17.78 -7.61
CA ASN A 81 -3.67 18.60 -7.82
C ASN A 81 -2.34 17.90 -7.53
N VAL A 82 -2.34 16.62 -7.16
CA VAL A 82 -1.12 15.80 -7.12
C VAL A 82 -0.86 15.25 -8.52
N SER A 83 0.35 15.42 -9.01
CA SER A 83 0.80 14.81 -10.28
C SER A 83 1.96 13.87 -10.02
N ALA A 84 1.99 12.74 -10.74
CA ALA A 84 3.10 11.79 -10.68
C ALA A 84 3.41 11.16 -12.04
N THR A 85 4.66 10.76 -12.22
CA THR A 85 5.07 9.87 -13.30
C THR A 85 5.30 8.47 -12.75
N VAL A 86 4.66 7.48 -13.37
CA VAL A 86 4.73 6.07 -13.01
C VAL A 86 5.64 5.33 -13.98
N TYR A 87 6.75 4.83 -13.46
CA TYR A 87 7.75 4.08 -14.20
C TYR A 87 7.44 2.60 -14.05
N LYS A 88 7.13 1.95 -15.18
CA LYS A 88 6.69 0.55 -15.23
C LYS A 88 7.12 -0.13 -16.52
N ASP A 89 7.11 -1.45 -16.54
CA ASP A 89 7.14 -2.21 -17.79
C ASP A 89 5.88 -1.92 -18.64
N VAL A 90 6.02 -1.92 -19.97
CA VAL A 90 4.92 -1.63 -20.90
C VAL A 90 3.79 -2.66 -20.78
N ASN A 91 4.12 -3.93 -20.56
CA ASN A 91 3.20 -5.06 -20.53
C ASN A 91 2.69 -5.42 -19.12
N CYS A 92 3.03 -4.64 -18.09
CA CYS A 92 2.56 -4.87 -16.73
C CYS A 92 1.08 -4.45 -16.57
N GLY A 93 0.17 -5.44 -16.56
CA GLY A 93 -1.27 -5.23 -16.39
C GLY A 93 -1.64 -4.64 -15.02
N CYS A 94 -1.19 -5.28 -13.93
CA CYS A 94 -1.50 -4.81 -12.57
C CYS A 94 -0.99 -3.37 -12.30
N CYS A 95 0.14 -2.98 -12.89
CA CYS A 95 0.65 -1.61 -12.81
C CYS A 95 -0.31 -0.60 -13.48
N LYS A 96 -0.98 -0.99 -14.57
CA LYS A 96 -2.00 -0.17 -15.23
C LYS A 96 -3.23 -0.03 -14.33
N ASP A 97 -3.67 -1.12 -13.72
CA ASP A 97 -4.85 -1.12 -12.85
C ASP A 97 -4.60 -0.29 -11.58
N TRP A 98 -3.37 -0.32 -11.04
CA TRP A 98 -2.97 0.60 -9.96
C TRP A 98 -2.99 2.08 -10.40
N ILE A 99 -2.58 2.39 -11.63
CA ILE A 99 -2.68 3.76 -12.17
C ILE A 99 -4.14 4.20 -12.23
N GLU A 100 -5.03 3.34 -12.71
CA GLU A 100 -6.48 3.62 -12.72
C GLU A 100 -7.01 3.85 -11.31
N HIS A 101 -6.59 3.03 -10.34
CA HIS A 101 -6.92 3.22 -8.92
C HIS A 101 -6.55 4.63 -8.46
N VAL A 102 -5.28 5.04 -8.54
CA VAL A 102 -4.89 6.38 -8.05
C VAL A 102 -5.55 7.53 -8.83
N GLN A 103 -5.83 7.35 -10.12
CA GLN A 103 -6.58 8.32 -10.93
C GLN A 103 -8.04 8.47 -10.46
N ASN A 104 -8.70 7.38 -10.06
CA ASN A 104 -10.05 7.41 -9.49
C ASN A 104 -10.12 8.19 -8.16
N TYR A 105 -8.98 8.39 -7.49
CA TYR A 105 -8.82 9.22 -6.28
C TYR A 105 -8.26 10.63 -6.59
N GLY A 106 -8.19 11.02 -7.87
CA GLY A 106 -7.86 12.38 -8.31
C GLY A 106 -6.40 12.64 -8.63
N LEU A 107 -5.51 11.63 -8.54
CA LEU A 107 -4.10 11.80 -8.89
C LEU A 107 -3.91 11.88 -10.40
N THR A 108 -3.20 12.91 -10.87
CA THR A 108 -2.81 13.02 -12.28
C THR A 108 -1.59 12.15 -12.56
N ALA A 109 -1.82 10.90 -12.99
CA ALA A 109 -0.76 9.95 -13.30
C ALA A 109 -0.42 9.93 -14.80
N THR A 110 0.87 10.02 -15.10
CA THR A 110 1.45 9.72 -16.43
C THR A 110 2.28 8.44 -16.33
N SER A 111 2.55 7.75 -17.43
CA SER A 111 3.40 6.55 -17.41
C SER A 111 4.61 6.66 -18.33
N GLN A 112 5.73 6.08 -17.89
CA GLN A 112 6.96 5.97 -18.67
C GLN A 112 7.51 4.53 -18.59
N HIS A 113 8.15 4.09 -19.67
CA HIS A 113 8.65 2.72 -19.84
C HIS A 113 10.17 2.72 -20.03
N PRO A 114 10.95 2.87 -18.96
CA PRO A 114 12.40 2.83 -19.06
C PRO A 114 12.86 1.42 -19.49
N LYS A 115 13.93 1.36 -20.29
CA LYS A 115 14.55 0.08 -20.70
C LYS A 115 15.06 -0.71 -19.49
N ASP A 116 15.53 -0.01 -18.46
CA ASP A 116 15.99 -0.60 -17.21
C ASP A 116 15.29 0.08 -16.04
N LEU A 117 14.24 -0.56 -15.54
CA LEU A 117 13.49 -0.07 -14.39
C LEU A 117 14.28 -0.21 -13.08
N SER A 118 15.23 -1.15 -12.99
CA SER A 118 16.04 -1.34 -11.78
C SER A 118 16.99 -0.17 -11.55
N LEU A 119 17.67 0.29 -12.61
CA LEU A 119 18.51 1.50 -12.55
C LEU A 119 17.70 2.75 -12.20
N PHE A 120 16.43 2.80 -12.61
CA PHE A 120 15.55 3.88 -12.21
C PHE A 120 15.25 3.82 -10.71
N LYS A 121 14.88 2.65 -10.18
CA LYS A 121 14.66 2.44 -8.73
C LYS A 121 15.88 2.80 -7.89
N ASP A 122 17.09 2.46 -8.36
CA ASP A 122 18.36 2.85 -7.71
C ASP A 122 18.50 4.37 -7.61
N ARG A 123 18.20 5.10 -8.71
CA ARG A 123 18.30 6.57 -8.77
C ARG A 123 17.39 7.27 -7.75
N TYR A 124 16.22 6.69 -7.49
CA TYR A 124 15.25 7.23 -6.53
C TYR A 124 15.44 6.67 -5.11
N GLY A 125 16.52 5.92 -4.86
CA GLY A 125 16.87 5.44 -3.54
C GLY A 125 15.94 4.34 -3.01
N VAL A 126 15.26 3.60 -3.89
CA VAL A 126 14.40 2.48 -3.50
C VAL A 126 15.27 1.25 -3.17
N PRO A 127 15.33 0.82 -1.89
CA PRO A 127 16.11 -0.34 -1.47
C PRO A 127 15.65 -1.61 -2.18
N THR A 128 16.57 -2.55 -2.43
CA THR A 128 16.27 -3.78 -3.19
C THR A 128 15.14 -4.59 -2.57
N GLU A 129 15.11 -4.70 -1.25
CA GLU A 129 14.09 -5.43 -0.48
C GLU A 129 12.71 -4.76 -0.50
N MET A 130 12.64 -3.48 -0.86
CA MET A 130 11.37 -2.73 -0.94
C MET A 130 10.75 -2.75 -2.33
N ARG A 131 11.41 -3.38 -3.32
CA ARG A 131 11.02 -3.26 -4.72
C ARG A 131 9.74 -4.01 -5.07
N SER A 132 9.05 -3.43 -6.05
CA SER A 132 7.84 -3.94 -6.69
C SER A 132 7.89 -3.72 -8.21
N CYS A 133 6.76 -3.93 -8.89
CA CYS A 133 6.60 -3.90 -10.33
C CYS A 133 6.67 -2.50 -10.96
N HIS A 134 6.41 -1.44 -10.19
CA HIS A 134 6.44 -0.05 -10.66
C HIS A 134 6.89 0.92 -9.57
N THR A 135 7.25 2.14 -9.97
CA THR A 135 7.62 3.24 -9.08
C THR A 135 6.92 4.50 -9.56
N ALA A 136 6.10 5.12 -8.74
CA ALA A 136 5.54 6.45 -8.99
C ALA A 136 6.39 7.51 -8.30
N VAL A 137 6.64 8.62 -9.00
CA VAL A 137 7.38 9.77 -8.48
C VAL A 137 6.51 11.00 -8.66
N THR A 138 6.15 11.67 -7.57
CA THR A 138 5.37 12.92 -7.63
C THR A 138 6.20 14.07 -8.15
N THR A 139 5.56 15.15 -8.59
CA THR A 139 6.24 16.40 -8.99
C THR A 139 7.08 17.00 -7.86
N ASP A 140 6.72 16.73 -6.61
CA ASP A 140 7.44 17.18 -5.42
C ASP A 140 8.58 16.22 -5.00
N GLY A 141 8.75 15.11 -5.75
CA GLY A 141 9.85 14.17 -5.57
C GLY A 141 9.59 13.03 -4.58
N TYR A 142 8.36 12.85 -4.11
CA TYR A 142 8.01 11.70 -3.27
C TYR A 142 7.83 10.43 -4.10
N VAL A 143 8.24 9.31 -3.52
CA VAL A 143 8.29 8.01 -4.18
C VAL A 143 7.18 7.10 -3.63
N PHE A 144 6.44 6.44 -4.52
CA PHE A 144 5.49 5.39 -4.16
C PHE A 144 5.84 4.13 -4.94
N GLU A 145 6.32 3.12 -4.24
CA GLU A 145 6.84 1.88 -4.81
C GLU A 145 5.80 0.76 -4.68
N GLY A 146 5.38 0.20 -5.82
CA GLY A 146 4.40 -0.88 -5.84
C GLY A 146 2.98 -0.46 -5.49
N HIS A 147 2.18 -1.44 -5.11
CA HIS A 147 0.72 -1.34 -4.97
C HIS A 147 0.27 -0.63 -3.68
N VAL A 148 0.77 0.59 -3.44
CA VAL A 148 0.39 1.45 -2.29
C VAL A 148 -1.03 1.99 -2.52
N PRO A 149 -1.99 1.84 -1.60
CA PRO A 149 -3.33 2.40 -1.80
C PRO A 149 -3.34 3.93 -1.79
N ALA A 150 -4.14 4.52 -2.68
CA ALA A 150 -4.32 5.96 -2.85
C ALA A 150 -4.60 6.71 -1.54
N LYS A 151 -5.38 6.12 -0.64
CA LYS A 151 -5.61 6.65 0.71
C LYS A 151 -4.31 6.90 1.49
N TYR A 152 -3.39 5.95 1.48
CA TYR A 152 -2.11 6.08 2.19
C TYR A 152 -1.15 7.00 1.46
N VAL A 153 -1.22 7.07 0.12
CA VAL A 153 -0.53 8.11 -0.66
C VAL A 153 -0.99 9.51 -0.20
N ALA A 154 -2.29 9.73 -0.10
CA ALA A 154 -2.86 11.01 0.33
C ALA A 154 -2.48 11.36 1.77
N GLN A 155 -2.59 10.39 2.70
CA GLN A 155 -2.19 10.56 4.10
C GLN A 155 -0.72 10.94 4.23
N PHE A 156 0.16 10.26 3.49
CA PHE A 156 1.59 10.57 3.49
C PHE A 156 1.85 11.99 2.97
N LEU A 157 1.23 12.38 1.85
CA LEU A 157 1.44 13.70 1.26
C LEU A 157 0.89 14.85 2.12
N ALA A 158 -0.15 14.58 2.92
CA ALA A 158 -0.72 15.56 3.84
C ALA A 158 0.22 15.90 5.02
N ASN A 159 1.03 14.94 5.47
CA ASN A 159 2.01 15.13 6.54
C ASN A 159 3.23 14.21 6.35
N PRO A 160 4.12 14.51 5.40
CA PRO A 160 5.22 13.63 5.04
C PRO A 160 6.20 13.52 6.21
N PRO A 161 6.49 12.32 6.74
CA PRO A 161 7.42 12.14 7.83
C PRO A 161 8.81 12.70 7.51
N ALA A 162 9.46 13.28 8.53
CA ALA A 162 10.83 13.76 8.38
C ALA A 162 11.75 12.60 7.92
N GLN A 163 12.62 12.90 6.95
CA GLN A 163 13.53 11.94 6.31
C GLN A 163 12.89 10.87 5.41
N ALA A 164 11.57 10.78 5.32
CA ALA A 164 10.94 9.88 4.36
C ALA A 164 11.15 10.38 2.93
N ILE A 165 11.41 9.45 2.02
CA ILE A 165 11.29 9.70 0.58
C ILE A 165 9.94 9.23 0.04
N GLY A 166 9.24 8.37 0.77
CA GLY A 166 8.08 7.70 0.20
C GLY A 166 7.55 6.51 0.97
N LEU A 167 6.59 5.82 0.34
CA LEU A 167 6.02 4.56 0.79
C LEU A 167 6.27 3.44 -0.22
N ALA A 168 6.25 2.20 0.25
CA ALA A 168 6.38 1.01 -0.56
C ALA A 168 5.42 -0.10 -0.12
N VAL A 169 4.91 -0.86 -1.08
CA VAL A 169 4.36 -2.20 -0.86
C VAL A 169 5.28 -3.17 -1.59
N PRO A 170 6.21 -3.83 -0.89
CA PRO A 170 7.18 -4.74 -1.51
C PRO A 170 6.51 -5.96 -2.14
N GLY A 171 7.09 -6.45 -3.24
CA GLY A 171 6.52 -7.57 -3.98
C GLY A 171 5.20 -7.18 -4.69
N MET A 172 4.25 -8.10 -4.76
CA MET A 172 2.92 -7.86 -5.37
C MET A 172 1.84 -8.64 -4.59
N PRO A 173 1.45 -8.17 -3.39
CA PRO A 173 0.47 -8.87 -2.55
C PRO A 173 -0.89 -8.95 -3.24
N MET A 174 -1.47 -10.15 -3.26
CA MET A 174 -2.81 -10.37 -3.81
C MET A 174 -3.86 -9.58 -3.02
N GLY A 175 -4.73 -8.87 -3.73
CA GLY A 175 -5.75 -8.02 -3.12
C GLY A 175 -5.30 -6.60 -2.78
N SER A 176 -4.02 -6.24 -2.98
CA SER A 176 -3.60 -4.84 -3.02
C SER A 176 -4.15 -4.16 -4.30
N PRO A 177 -4.14 -2.81 -4.42
CA PRO A 177 -4.86 -2.14 -5.49
C PRO A 177 -4.23 -2.39 -6.86
N GLY A 178 -5.00 -2.89 -7.82
CA GLY A 178 -4.52 -3.41 -9.10
C GLY A 178 -4.01 -4.86 -9.06
N MET A 179 -4.08 -5.52 -7.90
CA MET A 179 -3.77 -6.95 -7.69
C MET A 179 -4.99 -7.73 -7.16
N GLU A 180 -6.19 -7.17 -7.26
CA GLU A 180 -7.43 -7.81 -6.85
C GLU A 180 -7.72 -9.05 -7.70
N TYR A 181 -8.06 -10.17 -7.05
CA TYR A 181 -8.35 -11.41 -7.76
C TYR A 181 -9.40 -12.22 -7.01
N GLN A 182 -10.60 -12.35 -7.60
CA GLN A 182 -11.68 -13.22 -7.10
C GLN A 182 -11.99 -13.07 -5.59
N GLY A 183 -11.86 -11.86 -5.04
CA GLY A 183 -12.10 -11.59 -3.62
C GLY A 183 -11.04 -12.16 -2.66
N GLN A 184 -9.94 -12.70 -3.18
CA GLN A 184 -8.82 -13.15 -2.37
C GLN A 184 -7.99 -11.96 -1.87
N PHE A 185 -7.50 -12.08 -0.64
CA PHE A 185 -6.70 -11.05 0.01
C PHE A 185 -5.57 -11.68 0.82
N ALA A 186 -4.34 -11.20 0.60
CA ALA A 186 -3.18 -11.55 1.40
C ALA A 186 -2.79 -10.33 2.25
N PRO A 187 -2.74 -10.44 3.59
CA PRO A 187 -2.26 -9.37 4.44
C PRO A 187 -0.87 -8.90 4.06
N TYR A 188 -0.66 -7.59 4.11
CA TYR A 188 0.61 -6.98 3.74
C TYR A 188 0.89 -5.71 4.53
N GLN A 189 2.13 -5.27 4.47
CA GLN A 189 2.57 -4.04 5.12
C GLN A 189 2.87 -2.96 4.08
N ILE A 190 2.52 -1.73 4.44
CA ILE A 190 3.01 -0.54 3.76
C ILE A 190 4.25 -0.09 4.53
N MET A 191 5.37 0.04 3.84
CA MET A 191 6.66 0.40 4.40
C MET A 191 6.98 1.86 4.07
N GLN A 192 7.41 2.63 5.06
CA GLN A 192 8.05 3.93 4.81
C GLN A 192 9.50 3.70 4.41
N ILE A 193 9.96 4.42 3.38
CA ILE A 193 11.38 4.44 2.98
C ILE A 193 11.99 5.79 3.36
N ASN A 194 13.17 5.75 4.00
CA ASN A 194 13.93 6.93 4.40
C ASN A 194 15.09 7.24 3.44
N LYS A 195 15.54 8.49 3.46
CA LYS A 195 16.65 9.01 2.64
C LYS A 195 17.98 8.27 2.84
N ASP A 196 18.18 7.65 4.00
CA ASP A 196 19.38 6.88 4.34
C ASP A 196 19.29 5.39 3.93
N GLY A 197 18.18 5.00 3.27
CA GLY A 197 17.91 3.63 2.85
C GLY A 197 17.28 2.75 3.94
N THR A 198 17.13 3.25 5.17
CA THR A 198 16.36 2.54 6.20
C THR A 198 14.88 2.55 5.88
N ASN A 199 14.14 1.58 6.44
CA ASN A 199 12.70 1.49 6.28
C ASN A 199 12.04 1.06 7.61
N GLN A 200 10.76 1.36 7.73
CA GLN A 200 9.94 1.00 8.88
C GLN A 200 8.50 0.78 8.45
N VAL A 201 7.74 -0.02 9.22
CA VAL A 201 6.31 -0.22 8.96
C VAL A 201 5.59 1.12 9.11
N TYR A 202 4.80 1.49 8.11
CA TYR A 202 3.91 2.65 8.11
C TYR A 202 2.48 2.26 8.47
N ALA A 203 1.99 1.16 7.92
CA ALA A 203 0.68 0.59 8.22
C ALA A 203 0.63 -0.92 7.94
N ASP A 204 -0.16 -1.64 8.74
CA ASP A 204 -0.53 -3.04 8.50
C ASP A 204 -1.90 -3.09 7.81
N ILE A 205 -2.01 -3.90 6.74
CA ILE A 205 -3.24 -4.10 5.97
C ILE A 205 -3.65 -5.57 6.07
N GLU A 206 -4.68 -5.82 6.85
CA GLU A 206 -5.24 -7.14 7.16
C GLU A 206 -6.48 -7.46 6.31
N SER A 207 -7.12 -6.46 5.71
CA SER A 207 -8.28 -6.64 4.84
C SER A 207 -8.42 -5.59 3.73
N ALA A 208 -9.25 -5.89 2.73
CA ALA A 208 -9.54 -4.99 1.62
C ALA A 208 -10.13 -3.64 2.05
N ASP A 209 -11.01 -3.65 3.07
CA ASP A 209 -11.71 -2.44 3.54
C ASP A 209 -10.76 -1.38 4.12
N GLN A 210 -9.57 -1.79 4.58
CA GLN A 210 -8.57 -0.86 5.13
C GLN A 210 -7.87 -0.03 4.05
N GLN A 211 -7.98 -0.43 2.78
CA GLN A 211 -7.33 0.22 1.63
C GLN A 211 -8.14 1.39 1.04
N LEU A 212 -9.43 1.46 1.39
CA LEU A 212 -10.41 2.45 0.94
C LEU A 212 -10.33 3.74 1.77
#